data_AF-A0A965D8D9-F1
#
_entry.id   AF-A0A965D8D9-F1
#
_cell.length_a   1.000
_cell.length_b   1.000
_cell.length_c   1.000
_cell.angle_alpha   90.00
_cell.angle_beta   90.00
_cell.angle_gamma   90.00
#
_symmetry.space_group_name_H-M   'P 1'
#
loop_
_entity.id
_entity.type
_entity.pdbx_description
1 polymer ?
#
loop_
_entity_poly.entity_id
_entity_poly.type
_entity_poly.pdbx_seq_one_letter_code
_entity_poly.pdbx_strand_id
1 'polypeptide(L)'
;LDGRRRVWAVVAAFGDNLGESARRAAQPLHLAPHGLAQLQELGECINYNAYGDSVDDLNYHPADLYQAISAYEDPFAFIAGEPVFDILRQSRADDLYLANEIVPERADDKSAVYVLPNASWSRRVSGTFANQLAGRHPARAHAILTWCEGGFAASVRAPIEAPRGADALCRQFESGGGRAGAGGIDFLPQGELGRFADAFARAYA
;
A
#
# COMPACT_ATOMS: atom_id res chain seq x y z
N LEU A 1 -20.86 1.14 -19.05
CA LEU A 1 -21.17 1.35 -17.60
C LEU A 1 -21.88 2.68 -17.33
N ASP A 2 -21.95 3.66 -18.24
CA ASP A 2 -22.74 4.91 -18.16
C ASP A 2 -22.73 5.66 -16.82
N GLY A 3 -21.65 5.54 -16.04
CA GLY A 3 -21.56 6.09 -14.68
C GLY A 3 -22.31 5.33 -13.59
N ARG A 4 -23.03 4.24 -13.88
CA ARG A 4 -23.82 3.45 -12.91
C ARG A 4 -23.00 2.86 -11.75
N ARG A 5 -21.69 2.67 -11.94
CA ARG A 5 -20.75 2.19 -10.93
C ARG A 5 -19.69 3.23 -10.55
N ARG A 6 -19.96 4.52 -10.75
CA ARG A 6 -18.96 5.59 -10.53
C ARG A 6 -18.46 5.64 -9.10
N VAL A 7 -19.32 5.40 -8.10
CA VAL A 7 -18.91 5.42 -6.69
C VAL A 7 -17.93 4.28 -6.39
N TRP A 8 -18.21 3.06 -6.87
CA TRP A 8 -17.26 1.94 -6.81
C TRP A 8 -15.96 2.20 -7.58
N ALA A 9 -16.01 2.91 -8.72
CA ALA A 9 -14.79 3.31 -9.43
C ALA A 9 -13.92 4.30 -8.64
N VAL A 10 -14.53 5.17 -7.83
CA VAL A 10 -13.81 6.05 -6.88
C VAL A 10 -13.13 5.22 -5.79
N VAL A 11 -13.84 4.24 -5.22
CA VAL A 11 -13.28 3.29 -4.22
C VAL A 11 -12.08 2.54 -4.80
N ALA A 12 -12.22 1.97 -6.00
CA ALA A 12 -11.15 1.25 -6.67
C ALA A 12 -9.93 2.16 -6.94
N ALA A 13 -10.16 3.39 -7.42
CA ALA A 13 -9.07 4.34 -7.65
C ALA A 13 -8.32 4.73 -6.36
N PHE A 14 -9.02 4.81 -5.21
CA PHE A 14 -8.33 5.00 -3.93
C PHE A 14 -7.51 3.76 -3.54
N GLY A 15 -8.07 2.56 -3.70
CA GLY A 15 -7.34 1.30 -3.45
C GLY A 15 -6.07 1.15 -4.29
N ASP A 16 -6.12 1.55 -5.56
CA ASP A 16 -4.99 1.56 -6.49
C ASP A 16 -3.96 2.67 -6.22
N ASN A 17 -4.10 3.42 -5.12
CA ASN A 17 -3.28 4.56 -4.74
C ASN A 17 -3.29 5.70 -5.79
N LEU A 18 -4.42 5.87 -6.50
CA LEU A 18 -4.66 6.92 -7.50
C LEU A 18 -5.52 8.06 -6.92
N GLY A 19 -5.12 8.59 -5.76
CA GLY A 19 -5.94 9.52 -4.97
C GLY A 19 -6.42 10.76 -5.71
N GLU A 20 -5.60 11.39 -6.55
CA GLU A 20 -6.03 12.55 -7.36
C GLU A 20 -7.09 12.16 -8.40
N SER A 21 -6.91 11.02 -9.06
CA SER A 21 -7.88 10.48 -10.02
C SER A 21 -9.19 10.14 -9.33
N ALA A 22 -9.14 9.53 -8.15
CA ALA A 22 -10.31 9.22 -7.34
C ALA A 22 -11.08 10.49 -6.95
N ARG A 23 -10.38 11.53 -6.45
CA ARG A 23 -10.99 12.83 -6.11
C ARG A 23 -11.63 13.49 -7.33
N ARG A 24 -10.96 13.47 -8.49
CA ARG A 24 -11.50 14.01 -9.75
C ARG A 24 -12.75 13.26 -10.19
N ALA A 25 -12.72 11.93 -10.14
CA ALA A 25 -13.87 11.09 -10.47
C ALA A 25 -15.05 11.29 -9.51
N ALA A 26 -14.79 11.69 -8.26
CA ALA A 26 -15.79 11.98 -7.25
C ALA A 26 -16.43 13.38 -7.38
N GLN A 27 -15.82 14.34 -8.09
CA GLN A 27 -16.34 15.71 -8.22
C GLN A 27 -17.82 15.78 -8.64
N PRO A 28 -18.29 15.02 -9.66
CA PRO A 28 -19.69 15.07 -10.09
C PRO A 28 -20.67 14.42 -9.11
N LEU A 29 -20.18 13.72 -8.08
CA LEU A 29 -21.00 13.06 -7.07
C LEU A 29 -21.42 14.03 -5.95
N HIS A 30 -20.80 15.22 -5.87
CA HIS A 30 -21.07 16.24 -4.85
C HIS A 30 -21.05 15.69 -3.40
N LEU A 31 -20.15 14.74 -3.13
CA LEU A 31 -20.02 14.11 -1.82
C LEU A 31 -19.51 15.12 -0.78
N ALA A 32 -20.05 15.03 0.43
CA ALA A 32 -19.46 15.67 1.59
C ALA A 32 -18.05 15.11 1.85
N PRO A 33 -17.14 15.89 2.48
CA PRO A 33 -15.78 15.43 2.79
C PRO A 33 -15.73 14.08 3.53
N HIS A 34 -16.65 13.86 4.47
CA HIS A 34 -16.79 12.59 5.19
C HIS A 34 -17.10 11.41 4.25
N GLY A 35 -18.02 11.59 3.29
CA GLY A 35 -18.37 10.54 2.34
C GLY A 35 -17.18 10.17 1.44
N LEU A 36 -16.39 11.16 1.02
CA LEU A 36 -15.18 10.90 0.24
C LEU A 36 -14.12 10.14 1.06
N ALA A 37 -13.95 10.50 2.33
CA ALA A 37 -13.03 9.81 3.24
C ALA A 37 -13.45 8.35 3.48
N GLN A 38 -14.75 8.08 3.61
CA GLN A 38 -15.29 6.71 3.72
C GLN A 38 -14.97 5.86 2.48
N LEU A 39 -15.13 6.41 1.27
CA LEU A 39 -14.77 5.70 0.04
C LEU A 39 -13.26 5.45 -0.08
N GLN A 40 -12.45 6.40 0.39
CA GLN A 40 -11.01 6.23 0.45
C GLN A 40 -10.61 5.11 1.41
N GLU A 41 -11.14 5.12 2.63
CA GLU A 41 -10.87 4.09 3.63
C GLU A 41 -11.31 2.70 3.14
N LEU A 42 -12.50 2.60 2.52
CA LEU A 42 -12.96 1.35 1.91
C LEU A 42 -11.98 0.83 0.86
N GLY A 43 -11.54 1.69 -0.07
CA GLY A 43 -10.61 1.32 -1.13
C GLY A 43 -9.27 0.84 -0.57
N GLU A 44 -8.73 1.56 0.41
CA GLU A 44 -7.48 1.21 1.08
C GLU A 44 -7.58 -0.09 1.88
N CYS A 45 -8.70 -0.35 2.57
CA CYS A 45 -8.94 -1.60 3.30
C CYS A 45 -9.07 -2.81 2.38
N ILE A 46 -9.79 -2.67 1.25
CA ILE A 46 -9.88 -3.73 0.24
C ILE A 46 -8.50 -4.04 -0.33
N ASN A 47 -7.74 -3.02 -0.71
CA ASN A 47 -6.38 -3.18 -1.22
C ASN A 47 -5.45 -3.82 -0.18
N TYR A 48 -5.53 -3.41 1.09
CA TYR A 48 -4.77 -4.00 2.19
C TYR A 48 -5.03 -5.51 2.35
N ASN A 49 -6.28 -5.97 2.20
CA ASN A 49 -6.61 -7.40 2.25
C ASN A 49 -6.09 -8.20 1.04
N ALA A 50 -5.54 -7.55 0.01
CA ALA A 50 -4.95 -8.23 -1.14
C ALA A 50 -3.46 -8.58 -0.95
N TYR A 51 -2.84 -8.19 0.17
CA TYR A 51 -1.42 -8.43 0.43
C TYR A 51 -1.22 -9.52 1.48
N GLY A 52 -0.42 -10.53 1.13
CA GLY A 52 -0.04 -11.68 1.94
C GLY A 52 0.78 -12.64 1.09
N ASP A 53 1.63 -13.48 1.69
CA ASP A 53 2.37 -14.50 0.93
C ASP A 53 1.46 -15.69 0.60
N SER A 54 0.44 -15.91 1.44
CA SER A 54 -0.61 -16.90 1.22
C SER A 54 -1.98 -16.34 1.60
N VAL A 55 -3.05 -17.07 1.23
CA VAL A 55 -4.42 -16.75 1.65
C VAL A 55 -4.56 -16.79 3.18
N ASP A 56 -3.76 -17.60 3.88
CA ASP A 56 -3.78 -17.71 5.34
C ASP A 56 -3.22 -16.46 6.03
N ASP A 57 -2.44 -15.63 5.33
CA ASP A 57 -1.99 -14.35 5.85
C ASP A 57 -3.11 -13.29 5.83
N LEU A 58 -4.17 -13.48 5.04
CA LEU A 58 -5.21 -12.49 4.84
C LEU A 58 -6.23 -12.52 5.99
N ASN A 59 -6.76 -11.35 6.36
CA ASN A 59 -7.80 -11.28 7.40
C ASN A 59 -9.16 -11.76 6.89
N TYR A 60 -9.34 -11.78 5.57
CA TYR A 60 -10.56 -12.25 4.94
C TYR A 60 -10.26 -12.93 3.60
N HIS A 61 -10.96 -14.03 3.32
CA HIS A 61 -10.74 -14.78 2.10
C HIS A 61 -11.16 -13.95 0.85
N PRO A 62 -10.34 -13.83 -0.20
CA PRO A 62 -10.64 -12.96 -1.34
C PRO A 62 -11.93 -13.29 -2.07
N ALA A 63 -12.27 -14.58 -2.19
CA ALA A 63 -13.51 -15.00 -2.84
C ALA A 63 -14.75 -14.57 -2.02
N ASP A 64 -14.66 -14.61 -0.70
CA ASP A 64 -15.76 -14.24 0.19
C ASP A 64 -15.92 -12.72 0.20
N LEU A 65 -14.81 -11.98 0.23
CA LEU A 65 -14.82 -10.52 0.13
C LEU A 65 -15.46 -10.07 -1.19
N TYR A 66 -15.09 -10.72 -2.30
CA TYR A 66 -15.69 -10.44 -3.60
C TYR A 66 -17.20 -10.71 -3.60
N GLN A 67 -17.63 -11.85 -3.05
CA GLN A 67 -19.06 -12.17 -2.96
C GLN A 67 -19.81 -11.13 -2.13
N ALA A 68 -19.29 -10.75 -0.96
CA ALA A 68 -19.86 -9.72 -0.10
C ALA A 68 -19.97 -8.38 -0.84
N ILE A 69 -18.89 -7.90 -1.48
CA ILE A 69 -18.90 -6.65 -2.26
C ILE A 69 -19.91 -6.72 -3.42
N SER A 70 -19.96 -7.84 -4.14
CA SER A 70 -20.79 -7.99 -5.34
C SER A 70 -22.30 -7.89 -5.07
N ALA A 71 -22.72 -8.11 -3.82
CA ALA A 71 -24.10 -7.99 -3.39
C ALA A 71 -24.57 -6.51 -3.27
N TYR A 72 -23.65 -5.54 -3.26
CA TYR A 72 -23.97 -4.13 -3.01
C TYR A 72 -23.75 -3.26 -4.26
N GLU A 73 -24.83 -2.65 -4.73
CA GLU A 73 -24.79 -1.63 -5.79
C GLU A 73 -24.12 -0.33 -5.29
N ASP A 74 -24.38 0.05 -4.04
CA ASP A 74 -23.88 1.26 -3.40
C ASP A 74 -22.81 0.92 -2.34
N PRO A 75 -21.56 1.43 -2.48
CA PRO A 75 -20.53 1.18 -1.48
C PRO A 75 -20.84 1.80 -0.11
N PHE A 76 -21.67 2.83 -0.01
CA PHE A 76 -22.07 3.37 1.30
C PHE A 76 -22.96 2.39 2.07
N ALA A 77 -23.82 1.65 1.37
CA ALA A 77 -24.61 0.58 1.98
C ALA A 77 -23.72 -0.58 2.45
N PHE A 78 -22.69 -0.94 1.67
CA PHE A 78 -21.68 -1.92 2.08
C PHE A 78 -20.95 -1.48 3.36
N ILE A 79 -20.49 -0.23 3.40
CA ILE A 79 -19.78 0.35 4.56
C ILE A 79 -20.64 0.32 5.82
N ALA A 80 -21.95 0.59 5.70
CA ALA A 80 -22.85 0.65 6.85
C ALA A 80 -23.36 -0.73 7.31
N GLY A 81 -23.40 -1.72 6.41
CA GLY A 81 -24.12 -2.97 6.62
C GLY A 81 -23.24 -4.22 6.70
N GLU A 82 -22.03 -4.21 6.14
CA GLU A 82 -21.23 -5.43 6.01
C GLU A 82 -20.14 -5.52 7.08
N PRO A 83 -20.20 -6.51 8.00
CA PRO A 83 -19.22 -6.65 9.08
C PRO A 83 -17.77 -6.81 8.61
N VAL A 84 -17.56 -7.31 7.38
CA VAL A 84 -16.21 -7.47 6.81
C VAL A 84 -15.46 -6.15 6.74
N PHE A 85 -16.15 -5.02 6.50
CA PHE A 85 -15.47 -3.73 6.41
C PHE A 85 -14.85 -3.33 7.75
N ASP A 86 -15.56 -3.55 8.86
CA ASP A 86 -15.05 -3.26 10.20
C ASP A 86 -13.86 -4.16 10.57
N ILE A 87 -13.90 -5.44 10.17
CA ILE A 87 -12.77 -6.37 10.35
C ILE A 87 -11.54 -5.82 9.63
N LEU A 88 -11.66 -5.51 8.34
CA LEU A 88 -10.53 -5.00 7.55
C LEU A 88 -10.01 -3.65 8.08
N ARG A 89 -10.91 -2.76 8.49
CA ARG A 89 -10.59 -1.45 9.04
C ARG A 89 -9.79 -1.58 10.34
N GLN A 90 -10.24 -2.42 11.26
CA GLN A 90 -9.56 -2.65 12.52
C GLN A 90 -8.20 -3.32 12.32
N SER A 91 -8.14 -4.40 11.53
CA SER A 91 -6.87 -5.10 11.28
C SER A 91 -5.83 -4.21 10.59
N ARG A 92 -6.25 -3.37 9.62
CA ARG A 92 -5.36 -2.39 8.99
C ARG A 92 -4.84 -1.38 10.00
N ALA A 93 -5.70 -0.91 10.91
CA ALA A 93 -5.29 0.04 11.95
C ALA A 93 -4.29 -0.58 12.93
N ASP A 94 -4.54 -1.82 13.37
CA ASP A 94 -3.67 -2.55 14.29
C ASP A 94 -2.30 -2.85 13.65
N ASP A 95 -2.28 -3.32 12.41
CA ASP A 95 -1.04 -3.59 11.69
C ASP A 95 -0.25 -2.30 11.42
N LEU A 96 -0.93 -1.19 11.11
CA LEU A 96 -0.29 0.11 10.96
C LEU A 96 0.27 0.63 12.28
N TYR A 97 -0.42 0.38 13.41
CA TYR A 97 0.11 0.71 14.72
C TYR A 97 1.44 0.00 14.96
N LEU A 98 1.50 -1.31 14.72
CA LEU A 98 2.74 -2.10 14.82
C LEU A 98 3.84 -1.59 13.87
N ALA A 99 3.50 -1.28 12.62
CA ALA A 99 4.45 -0.77 11.64
C ALA A 99 5.05 0.59 12.05
N ASN A 100 4.25 1.46 12.68
CA ASN A 100 4.70 2.77 13.14
C ASN A 100 5.67 2.71 14.32
N GLU A 101 5.67 1.61 15.08
CA GLU A 101 6.65 1.37 16.16
C GLU A 101 8.01 0.88 15.62
N ILE A 102 8.12 0.55 14.33
CA ILE A 102 9.37 0.10 13.73
C ILE A 102 10.31 1.27 13.50
N VAL A 103 11.49 1.19 14.13
CA VAL A 103 12.61 2.11 13.87
C VAL A 103 13.24 1.75 12.52
N PRO A 104 13.51 2.73 11.63
CA PRO A 104 14.17 2.45 10.37
C PRO A 104 15.61 1.94 10.60
N GLU A 105 16.01 0.96 9.82
CA GLU A 105 17.39 0.43 9.77
C GLU A 105 18.38 1.53 9.36
N ARG A 106 17.96 2.39 8.42
CA ARG A 106 18.67 3.60 8.01
C ARG A 106 17.68 4.69 7.67
N ALA A 107 17.95 5.92 8.09
CA ALA A 107 17.15 7.07 7.70
C ALA A 107 17.97 8.36 7.71
N ASP A 108 17.68 9.21 6.73
CA ASP A 108 18.09 10.61 6.66
C ASP A 108 16.94 11.46 6.11
N ASP A 109 17.23 12.70 5.72
CA ASP A 109 16.22 13.63 5.18
C ASP A 109 15.69 13.23 3.79
N LYS A 110 16.40 12.35 3.07
CA LYS A 110 16.16 12.00 1.66
C LYS A 110 15.66 10.59 1.47
N SER A 111 16.03 9.67 2.35
CA SER A 111 15.71 8.26 2.22
C SER A 111 15.53 7.59 3.59
N ALA A 112 14.65 6.59 3.67
CA ALA A 112 14.52 5.73 4.84
C ALA A 112 14.26 4.26 4.45
N VAL A 113 14.97 3.34 5.08
CA VAL A 113 14.87 1.89 4.90
C VAL A 113 14.33 1.27 6.17
N TYR A 114 13.23 0.54 6.07
CA TYR A 114 12.60 -0.19 7.17
C TYR A 114 12.68 -1.68 6.90
N VAL A 115 13.01 -2.46 7.93
CA VAL A 115 12.96 -3.92 7.89
C VAL A 115 11.89 -4.38 8.87
N LEU A 116 10.79 -4.91 8.34
CA LEU A 116 9.68 -5.41 9.15
C LEU A 116 9.98 -6.83 9.63
N PRO A 117 9.50 -7.22 10.83
CA PRO A 117 9.72 -8.57 11.35
C PRO A 117 9.00 -9.62 10.51
N ASN A 118 9.44 -10.88 10.62
CA ASN A 118 8.79 -12.02 9.98
C ASN A 118 7.44 -12.34 10.65
N ALA A 119 6.39 -11.63 10.25
CA ALA A 119 5.03 -11.79 10.75
C ALA A 119 4.01 -11.50 9.64
N SER A 120 2.85 -12.17 9.69
CA SER A 120 1.80 -11.99 8.67
C SER A 120 1.33 -10.54 8.53
N TRP A 121 1.27 -9.80 9.64
CA TRP A 121 0.92 -8.38 9.63
C TRP A 121 1.90 -7.53 8.80
N SER A 122 3.20 -7.88 8.81
CA SER A 122 4.22 -7.17 8.04
C SER A 122 3.95 -7.26 6.54
N ARG A 123 3.54 -8.44 6.07
CA ARG A 123 3.22 -8.71 4.65
C ARG A 123 2.00 -7.90 4.22
N ARG A 124 0.93 -7.93 5.01
CA ARG A 124 -0.30 -7.19 4.75
C ARG A 124 -0.07 -5.67 4.72
N VAL A 125 0.71 -5.15 5.67
CA VAL A 125 0.81 -3.70 5.87
C VAL A 125 1.86 -3.02 5.01
N SER A 126 2.84 -3.76 4.46
CA SER A 126 4.02 -3.20 3.78
C SER A 126 3.70 -2.06 2.80
N GLY A 127 2.78 -2.30 1.85
CA GLY A 127 2.37 -1.29 0.87
C GLY A 127 1.64 -0.10 1.51
N THR A 128 0.77 -0.37 2.49
CA THR A 128 0.01 0.65 3.22
C THR A 128 0.93 1.55 4.05
N PHE A 129 1.90 0.95 4.73
CA PHE A 129 2.90 1.67 5.51
C PHE A 129 3.82 2.51 4.62
N ALA A 130 4.27 1.96 3.48
CA ALA A 130 5.04 2.71 2.49
C ALA A 130 4.28 3.96 1.98
N ASN A 131 2.98 3.81 1.67
CA ASN A 131 2.14 4.92 1.23
C ASN A 131 1.93 5.96 2.35
N GLN A 132 1.72 5.52 3.60
CA GLN A 132 1.58 6.41 4.75
C GLN A 132 2.85 7.23 4.97
N LEU A 133 4.02 6.60 4.90
CA LEU A 133 5.31 7.27 5.04
C LEU A 133 5.57 8.29 3.92
N ALA A 134 5.27 7.92 2.67
CA ALA A 134 5.39 8.84 1.52
C ALA A 134 4.49 10.08 1.70
N GLY A 135 3.27 9.91 2.22
CA GLY A 135 2.37 11.01 2.51
C GLY A 135 2.85 11.93 3.66
N ARG A 136 3.44 11.36 4.72
CA ARG A 136 3.98 12.12 5.86
C ARG A 136 5.30 12.83 5.53
N HIS A 137 6.08 12.29 4.61
CA HIS A 137 7.39 12.81 4.21
C HIS A 137 7.45 12.93 2.68
N PRO A 138 6.77 13.91 2.08
CA PRO A 138 6.57 13.98 0.62
C PRO A 138 7.88 14.20 -0.17
N ALA A 139 8.92 14.73 0.47
CA ALA A 139 10.25 14.93 -0.11
C ALA A 139 11.22 13.74 0.11
N ARG A 140 10.79 12.68 0.82
CA ARG A 140 11.63 11.54 1.22
C ARG A 140 11.22 10.27 0.48
N ALA A 141 12.19 9.47 0.07
CA ALA A 141 11.98 8.12 -0.45
C ALA A 141 11.88 7.11 0.71
N HIS A 142 11.09 6.05 0.53
CA HIS A 142 10.96 4.99 1.54
C HIS A 142 11.10 3.60 0.90
N ALA A 143 11.85 2.72 1.56
CA ALA A 143 11.95 1.31 1.22
C ALA A 143 11.47 0.47 2.41
N ILE A 144 10.49 -0.40 2.19
CA ILE A 144 9.97 -1.32 3.19
C ILE A 144 10.36 -2.73 2.79
N LEU A 145 11.14 -3.41 3.63
CA LEU A 145 11.54 -4.79 3.44
C LEU A 145 10.72 -5.69 4.35
N THR A 146 10.08 -6.70 3.75
CA THR A 146 9.31 -7.73 4.45
C THR A 146 9.98 -9.08 4.27
N TRP A 147 10.12 -9.84 5.35
CA TRP A 147 10.75 -11.15 5.30
C TRP A 147 9.98 -12.14 4.40
N CYS A 148 10.68 -12.75 3.44
CA CYS A 148 10.16 -13.85 2.62
C CYS A 148 11.27 -14.90 2.40
N GLU A 149 10.98 -16.19 2.63
CA GLU A 149 11.80 -17.36 2.27
C GLU A 149 13.33 -17.17 2.21
N GLY A 150 13.98 -16.77 3.32
CA GLY A 150 15.44 -16.64 3.40
C GLY A 150 16.01 -15.32 2.87
N GLY A 151 15.15 -14.34 2.60
CA GLY A 151 15.49 -12.98 2.20
C GLY A 151 14.34 -12.01 2.48
N PHE A 152 14.14 -11.07 1.56
CA PHE A 152 13.13 -10.01 1.69
C PHE A 152 12.42 -9.74 0.37
N ALA A 153 11.13 -9.44 0.42
CA ALA A 153 10.48 -8.63 -0.60
C ALA A 153 10.70 -7.16 -0.26
N ALA A 154 10.99 -6.31 -1.24
CA ALA A 154 11.20 -4.88 -1.04
C ALA A 154 10.15 -4.07 -1.79
N SER A 155 9.47 -3.15 -1.09
CA SER A 155 8.60 -2.15 -1.69
C SER A 155 9.25 -0.78 -1.61
N VAL A 156 9.39 -0.10 -2.75
CA VAL A 156 10.03 1.22 -2.85
C VAL A 156 8.98 2.26 -3.23
N ARG A 157 9.02 3.41 -2.55
CA ARG A 157 8.32 4.64 -2.92
C ARG A 157 9.34 5.75 -3.11
N ALA A 158 9.31 6.39 -4.28
CA ALA A 158 10.04 7.62 -4.51
C ALA A 158 9.34 8.79 -3.79
N PRO A 159 10.01 9.94 -3.60
CA PRO A 159 9.37 11.14 -3.08
C PRO A 159 8.15 11.52 -3.93
N ILE A 160 7.05 11.92 -3.29
CA ILE A 160 5.86 12.43 -3.98
C ILE A 160 6.21 13.70 -4.77
N GLU A 161 7.07 14.56 -4.23
CA GLU A 161 7.51 15.79 -4.88
C GLU A 161 8.42 15.55 -6.09
N ALA A 162 9.00 14.36 -6.21
CA ALA A 162 9.89 13.98 -7.30
C ALA A 162 9.78 12.47 -7.60
N PRO A 163 8.68 12.02 -8.25
CA PRO A 163 8.34 10.60 -8.38
C PRO A 163 9.16 9.91 -9.49
N ARG A 164 10.46 9.72 -9.23
CA ARG A 164 11.43 9.14 -10.17
C ARG A 164 12.42 8.21 -9.46
N GLY A 165 12.99 7.26 -10.20
CA GLY A 165 14.14 6.46 -9.76
C GLY A 165 13.80 5.13 -9.08
N ALA A 166 12.55 4.88 -8.71
CA ALA A 166 12.18 3.64 -8.03
C ALA A 166 12.35 2.42 -8.94
N ASP A 167 11.89 2.52 -10.19
CA ASP A 167 12.06 1.48 -11.21
C ASP A 167 13.53 1.24 -11.57
N ALA A 168 14.29 2.31 -11.79
CA ALA A 168 15.70 2.23 -12.14
C ALA A 168 16.55 1.62 -11.02
N LEU A 169 16.20 1.88 -9.75
CA LEU A 169 16.80 1.21 -8.60
C LEU A 169 16.44 -0.27 -8.57
N CYS A 170 15.14 -0.60 -8.60
CA CYS A 170 14.69 -1.97 -8.44
C CYS A 170 15.27 -2.89 -9.53
N ARG A 171 15.35 -2.44 -10.79
CA ARG A 171 15.94 -3.22 -11.90
C ARG A 171 17.43 -3.56 -11.74
N GLN A 172 18.12 -3.05 -10.72
CA GLN A 172 19.49 -3.47 -10.38
C GLN A 172 19.54 -4.82 -9.65
N PHE A 173 18.38 -5.35 -9.28
CA PHE A 173 18.18 -6.63 -8.59
C PHE A 173 17.35 -7.56 -9.49
N GLU A 174 17.59 -8.87 -9.39
CA GLU A 174 17.12 -9.88 -10.36
C GLU A 174 15.60 -9.88 -10.56
N SER A 175 14.83 -9.80 -9.47
CA SER A 175 13.36 -9.79 -9.46
C SER A 175 12.77 -8.39 -9.36
N GLY A 176 13.55 -7.37 -9.72
CA GLY A 176 13.18 -5.98 -9.50
C GLY A 176 12.52 -5.29 -10.70
N GLY A 177 11.48 -4.50 -10.42
CA GLY A 177 10.75 -3.77 -11.44
C GLY A 177 9.87 -2.63 -10.89
N GLY A 178 8.93 -2.17 -11.71
CA GLY A 178 7.94 -1.16 -11.33
C GLY A 178 7.94 0.10 -12.21
N ARG A 179 7.42 1.18 -11.63
CA ARG A 179 7.19 2.49 -12.25
C ARG A 179 8.11 3.53 -11.61
N ALA A 180 8.27 4.69 -12.26
CA ALA A 180 9.16 5.76 -11.81
C ALA A 180 8.98 6.16 -10.33
N GLY A 181 7.72 6.25 -9.86
CA GLY A 181 7.39 6.62 -8.48
C GLY A 181 7.25 5.45 -7.49
N ALA A 182 7.17 4.21 -7.97
CA ALA A 182 6.93 3.05 -7.12
C ALA A 182 7.52 1.78 -7.74
N GLY A 183 8.41 1.13 -7.00
CA GLY A 183 9.15 -0.07 -7.43
C GLY A 183 8.97 -1.22 -6.46
N GLY A 184 9.32 -2.42 -6.91
CA GLY A 184 9.29 -3.63 -6.11
C GLY A 184 10.43 -4.57 -6.47
N ILE A 185 10.87 -5.37 -5.51
CA ILE A 185 11.76 -6.52 -5.71
C ILE A 185 11.07 -7.70 -5.03
N ASP A 186 10.73 -8.74 -5.78
CA ASP A 186 9.97 -9.88 -5.23
C ASP A 186 10.84 -10.72 -4.27
N PHE A 187 12.14 -10.81 -4.56
CA PHE A 187 13.12 -11.51 -3.73
C PHE A 187 14.48 -10.81 -3.74
N LEU A 188 14.89 -10.34 -2.56
CA LEU A 188 16.19 -9.78 -2.24
C LEU A 188 16.89 -10.71 -1.24
N PRO A 189 18.00 -11.37 -1.61
CA PRO A 189 18.77 -12.21 -0.69
C PRO A 189 19.19 -11.45 0.57
N GLN A 190 19.24 -12.12 1.72
CA GLN A 190 19.64 -11.47 2.98
C GLN A 190 21.03 -10.80 2.88
N GLY A 191 21.98 -11.42 2.18
CA GLY A 191 23.31 -10.87 1.95
C GLY A 191 23.36 -9.61 1.07
N GLU A 192 22.29 -9.32 0.33
CA GLU A 192 22.18 -8.15 -0.55
C GLU A 192 21.58 -6.92 0.16
N LEU A 193 21.12 -7.04 1.41
CA LEU A 193 20.51 -5.94 2.17
C LEU A 193 21.39 -4.68 2.21
N GLY A 194 22.70 -4.86 2.48
CA GLY A 194 23.65 -3.75 2.50
C GLY A 194 23.79 -3.08 1.14
N ARG A 195 23.96 -3.88 0.08
CA ARG A 195 24.05 -3.38 -1.31
C ARG A 195 22.78 -2.63 -1.72
N PHE A 196 21.61 -3.14 -1.35
CA PHE A 196 20.32 -2.48 -1.56
C PHE A 196 20.25 -1.14 -0.84
N ALA A 197 20.54 -1.10 0.46
CA ALA A 197 20.47 0.13 1.24
C ALA A 197 21.42 1.22 0.70
N ASP A 198 22.63 0.83 0.27
CA ASP A 198 23.59 1.75 -0.33
C ASP A 198 23.13 2.24 -1.72
N ALA A 199 22.56 1.36 -2.54
CA ALA A 199 22.02 1.73 -3.84
C ALA A 199 20.80 2.65 -3.72
N PHE A 200 19.94 2.38 -2.74
CA PHE A 200 18.77 3.21 -2.42
C PHE A 200 19.20 4.60 -1.97
N ALA A 201 20.14 4.71 -1.02
CA ALA A 201 20.67 6.00 -0.59
C ALA A 201 21.28 6.79 -1.76
N ARG A 202 22.08 6.15 -2.62
CA ARG A 202 22.65 6.81 -3.82
C ARG A 202 21.60 7.26 -4.83
N ALA A 203 20.49 6.51 -4.98
CA ALA A 203 19.44 6.84 -5.93
C ALA A 203 18.67 8.12 -5.53
N TYR A 204 18.69 8.48 -4.24
CA TYR A 204 17.91 9.58 -3.68
C TYR A 204 18.73 10.63 -2.92
N ALA A 205 20.06 10.58 -3.00
CA ALA A 205 20.97 11.56 -2.39
C ALA A 205 20.74 13.00 -2.89
#